data_AF-A0A3C0GF07-F1
#
_entry.id   AF-A0A3C0GF07-F1
#
_cell.length_a   1.000
_cell.length_b   1.000
_cell.length_c   1.000
_cell.angle_alpha   90.00
_cell.angle_beta   90.00
_cell.angle_gamma   90.00
#
_symmetry.space_group_name_H-M   'P 1'
#
loop_
_entity.id
_entity.type
_entity.pdbx_description
1 polymer ?
#
loop_
_entity_poly.entity_id
_entity_poly.type
_entity_poly.pdbx_seq_one_letter_code
_entity_poly.pdbx_strand_id
1 'polypeptide(L)'
;TIAVNEKIYTIHRKVEKYEKKSKGEVSIEAKTHLDFSMYNTVTEETKSLNGTTRNQTDANIRKQFGTVDDFLISSMSSQHGALTFINEGSTKRKEIIAKFLDL
;
A
#
# COMPACT_ATOMS: atom_id res chain seq x y z
N THR A 1 -9.87 4.20 6.96
CA THR A 1 -9.48 5.42 6.20
C THR A 1 -8.27 6.03 6.87
N ILE A 2 -7.45 6.78 6.13
CA ILE A 2 -6.20 7.39 6.61
C ILE A 2 -6.26 8.86 6.22
N ALA A 3 -6.18 9.77 7.19
CA ALA A 3 -6.18 11.21 6.93
C ALA A 3 -4.74 11.74 6.90
N VAL A 4 -4.41 12.51 5.86
CA VAL A 4 -3.13 13.20 5.69
C VAL A 4 -3.44 14.59 5.18
N ASN A 5 -3.25 15.61 6.02
CA ASN A 5 -3.64 17.00 5.74
C ASN A 5 -5.10 17.08 5.28
N GLU A 6 -5.38 17.68 4.12
CA GLU A 6 -6.73 17.81 3.56
C GLU A 6 -7.17 16.59 2.72
N LYS A 7 -6.45 15.47 2.80
CA LYS A 7 -6.75 14.27 2.01
C LYS A 7 -7.11 13.11 2.91
N ILE A 8 -8.24 12.46 2.59
CA ILE A 8 -8.70 11.24 3.25
C ILE A 8 -8.58 10.09 2.27
N TYR A 9 -7.65 9.20 2.54
CA TYR A 9 -7.41 8.00 1.75
C TYR A 9 -8.23 6.82 2.27
N THR A 10 -8.85 6.08 1.37
CA THR A 10 -9.66 4.90 1.68
C THR A 10 -9.15 3.70 0.91
N ILE A 11 -8.73 2.66 1.64
CA ILE A 11 -8.41 1.35 1.07
C ILE A 11 -9.50 0.39 1.53
N HIS A 12 -10.26 -0.13 0.58
CA HIS A 12 -11.30 -1.12 0.85
C HIS A 12 -10.88 -2.48 0.28
N ARG A 13 -10.78 -3.49 1.14
CA ARG A 13 -10.43 -4.87 0.78
C ARG A 13 -11.57 -5.79 1.16
N LYS A 14 -12.03 -6.61 0.21
CA LYS A 14 -13.11 -7.59 0.43
C LYS A 14 -12.75 -8.91 -0.21
N VAL A 15 -13.16 -10.01 0.41
CA VAL A 15 -13.08 -11.35 -0.17
C VAL A 15 -14.48 -11.94 -0.18
N GLU A 16 -14.89 -12.45 -1.33
CA GLU A 16 -16.17 -13.12 -1.52
C GLU A 16 -15.92 -14.57 -1.89
N LYS A 17 -16.35 -15.49 -1.02
CA LYS A 17 -16.30 -16.93 -1.31
C LYS A 17 -17.54 -17.32 -2.11
N TYR A 18 -17.37 -18.16 -3.12
CA TYR A 18 -18.47 -18.65 -3.93
C TYR A 18 -18.23 -20.10 -4.34
N GLU A 19 -19.32 -20.85 -4.51
CA GLU A 19 -19.28 -22.19 -5.08
C GLU A 19 -19.29 -22.09 -6.61
N LYS A 20 -18.40 -22.83 -7.24
CA LYS A 20 -18.35 -22.96 -8.70
C LYS A 20 -18.62 -24.40 -9.06
N LYS A 21 -19.61 -24.60 -9.93
CA LYS A 21 -19.94 -25.91 -10.49
C LYS A 21 -19.37 -25.99 -11.90
N SER A 22 -18.52 -26.98 -12.15
CA SER A 22 -17.93 -27.23 -13.48
C SER A 22 -17.78 -28.72 -13.70
N LYS A 23 -18.23 -29.24 -14.85
CA LYS A 23 -18.14 -30.66 -15.23
C LYS A 23 -18.65 -31.65 -14.15
N GLY A 24 -19.65 -31.26 -13.35
CA GLY A 24 -20.22 -32.09 -12.30
C GLY A 24 -19.51 -32.01 -10.94
N GLU A 25 -18.37 -31.34 -10.85
CA GLU A 25 -17.66 -31.08 -9.59
C GLU A 25 -18.01 -29.70 -9.03
N VAL A 26 -18.14 -29.62 -7.70
CA VAL A 26 -18.35 -28.38 -6.96
C VAL A 26 -17.03 -28.01 -6.27
N SER A 27 -16.50 -26.83 -6.57
CA SER A 27 -15.35 -26.26 -5.88
C SER A 27 -15.73 -24.97 -5.15
N ILE A 28 -15.03 -24.68 -4.04
CA ILE A 28 -15.14 -23.39 -3.36
C ILE A 28 -14.00 -22.50 -3.87
N GLU A 29 -14.36 -21.41 -4.53
CA GLU A 29 -13.41 -20.38 -4.98
C GLU A 29 -13.60 -19.10 -4.16
N ALA A 30 -12.64 -18.19 -4.27
CA ALA A 30 -12.72 -16.87 -3.64
C ALA A 30 -12.31 -15.78 -4.62
N LYS A 31 -13.13 -14.73 -4.70
CA LYS A 31 -12.82 -13.50 -5.44
C LYS A 31 -12.39 -12.41 -4.48
N THR A 32 -11.24 -11.81 -4.75
CA THR A 32 -10.72 -10.70 -3.95
C THR A 32 -10.97 -9.38 -4.64
N HIS A 33 -11.43 -8.40 -3.89
CA HIS A 33 -11.67 -7.03 -4.33
C HIS A 33 -10.76 -6.08 -3.56
N LEU A 34 -10.18 -5.13 -4.28
CA LEU A 34 -9.36 -4.06 -3.75
C LEU A 34 -9.78 -2.77 -4.44
N ASP A 35 -10.13 -1.78 -3.64
CA ASP A 35 -10.39 -0.41 -4.09
C ASP A 35 -9.54 0.57 -3.28
N PHE A 36 -8.99 1.56 -3.97
CA PHE A 36 -8.18 2.62 -3.40
C PHE A 36 -8.63 3.98 -3.94
N SER A 37 -9.02 4.87 -3.04
CA SER A 37 -9.49 6.21 -3.37
C SER A 37 -8.97 7.27 -2.40
N MET A 38 -9.02 8.52 -2.83
CA MET A 38 -8.67 9.69 -2.03
C MET A 38 -9.77 10.73 -2.18
N TYR A 39 -10.27 11.20 -1.04
CA TYR A 39 -11.20 12.30 -0.93
C TYR A 39 -10.44 13.56 -0.49
N ASN A 40 -10.58 14.65 -1.23
CA ASN A 40 -10.00 15.94 -0.87
C ASN A 40 -11.05 16.80 -0.16
N THR A 41 -10.78 17.20 1.08
CA THR A 41 -11.73 17.94 1.91
C THR A 41 -11.87 19.41 1.51
N VAL A 42 -10.96 19.95 0.68
CA VAL A 42 -11.04 21.34 0.17
C VAL A 42 -11.83 21.41 -1.13
N THR A 43 -11.55 20.50 -2.06
CA THR A 43 -12.24 20.49 -3.37
C THR A 43 -13.54 19.67 -3.34
N GLU A 44 -13.78 18.92 -2.26
CA GLU A 44 -14.90 17.99 -2.09
C GLU A 44 -14.97 16.89 -3.17
N GLU A 45 -13.83 16.59 -3.81
CA GLU A 45 -13.74 15.59 -4.87
C GLU A 45 -13.18 14.26 -4.38
N THR A 46 -13.74 13.16 -4.89
CA THR A 46 -13.18 11.82 -4.73
C THR A 46 -12.47 11.37 -6.00
N LYS A 47 -11.21 10.99 -5.88
CA LYS A 47 -10.40 10.44 -6.96
C LYS A 47 -10.09 8.96 -6.72
N SER A 48 -10.31 8.12 -7.73
CA SER A 48 -9.81 6.75 -7.70
C SER A 48 -8.29 6.73 -7.93
N LEU A 49 -7.60 5.93 -7.13
CA LEU A 49 -6.16 5.68 -7.20
C LEU A 49 -5.86 4.22 -7.59
N ASN A 50 -6.84 3.53 -8.16
CA ASN A 50 -6.71 2.17 -8.65
C ASN A 50 -5.80 2.09 -9.89
N GLY A 51 -5.13 0.95 -10.05
CA GLY A 51 -4.53 0.54 -11.32
C GLY A 51 -5.50 -0.29 -12.16
N THR A 52 -5.05 -0.74 -13.33
CA THR A 52 -5.84 -1.64 -14.20
C THR A 52 -5.97 -3.05 -13.61
N THR A 53 -5.05 -3.42 -12.72
CA THR A 53 -5.05 -4.70 -12.03
C THR A 53 -4.96 -4.51 -10.52
N ARG A 54 -5.37 -5.54 -9.76
CA ARG A 54 -5.23 -5.57 -8.30
C ARG A 54 -3.77 -5.36 -7.87
N ASN A 55 -2.82 -6.00 -8.54
CA ASN A 55 -1.39 -5.88 -8.22
C ASN A 55 -0.86 -4.47 -8.45
N GLN A 56 -1.33 -3.80 -9.50
CA GLN A 56 -0.98 -2.39 -9.75
C GLN A 56 -1.61 -1.47 -8.69
N THR A 57 -2.83 -1.76 -8.25
CA THR A 57 -3.46 -1.02 -7.14
C THR A 57 -2.69 -1.18 -5.83
N ASP A 58 -2.23 -2.39 -5.49
CA ASP A 58 -1.33 -2.59 -4.34
C ASP A 58 0.00 -1.84 -4.51
N ALA A 59 0.54 -1.75 -5.73
CA ALA A 59 1.73 -0.96 -6.00
C ALA A 59 1.48 0.54 -5.78
N ASN A 60 0.32 1.06 -6.20
CA ASN A 60 -0.09 2.45 -5.95
C ASN A 60 -0.23 2.72 -4.44
N ILE A 61 -0.80 1.78 -3.68
CA ILE A 61 -0.90 1.88 -2.21
C ILE A 61 0.50 1.95 -1.58
N ARG A 62 1.42 1.06 -1.96
CA ARG A 62 2.81 1.08 -1.46
C ARG A 62 3.55 2.36 -1.87
N LYS A 63 3.29 2.88 -3.07
CA LYS A 63 3.86 4.15 -3.51
C LYS A 63 3.36 5.32 -2.65
N GLN A 64 2.11 5.30 -2.22
CA GLN A 64 1.52 6.37 -1.41
C GLN A 64 1.93 6.32 0.06
N PHE A 65 2.05 5.12 0.65
CA PHE A 65 2.26 4.95 2.10
C PHE A 65 3.60 4.32 2.49
N GLY A 66 4.40 3.91 1.50
CA GLY A 66 5.59 3.09 1.75
C GLY A 66 5.25 1.63 2.08
N THR A 67 6.29 0.89 2.35
CA THR A 67 6.24 -0.49 2.84
C THR A 67 6.46 -0.55 4.34
N VAL A 68 6.19 -1.71 4.94
CA VAL A 68 6.53 -1.95 6.36
C VAL A 68 8.03 -1.76 6.58
N ASP A 69 8.88 -2.18 5.63
CA ASP A 69 10.33 -2.00 5.73
C ASP A 69 10.72 -0.52 5.71
N ASP A 70 10.07 0.29 4.85
CA ASP A 70 10.28 1.74 4.84
C ASP A 70 9.91 2.37 6.19
N PHE A 71 8.85 1.87 6.85
CA PHE A 71 8.45 2.33 8.19
C PHE A 71 9.44 1.89 9.28
N LEU A 72 9.90 0.64 9.26
CA LEU A 72 10.85 0.10 10.24
C LEU A 72 12.20 0.82 10.18
N ILE A 73 12.67 1.20 9.00
CA ILE A 73 13.95 1.89 8.83
C ILE A 73 13.85 3.37 9.22
N SER A 74 12.73 4.04 8.92
CA SER A 74 12.58 5.50 9.11
C SER A 74 11.99 5.92 10.44
N SER A 75 11.02 5.17 10.97
CA SER A 75 10.15 5.60 12.07
C SER A 75 10.17 4.67 13.28
N MET A 76 10.55 3.40 13.09
CA MET A 76 10.60 2.40 14.17
C MET A 76 11.89 1.58 14.11
N SER A 77 13.04 2.26 14.21
CA SER A 77 14.31 1.57 14.46
C SER A 77 14.21 0.90 15.83
N SER A 78 14.13 -0.44 15.87
CA SER A 78 14.44 -1.19 17.11
C SER A 78 15.84 -0.77 17.60
N GLN A 79 16.21 -1.00 18.86
CA GLN A 79 17.53 -0.57 19.38
C GLN A 79 18.73 -1.08 18.55
N HIS A 80 18.55 -2.11 17.71
CA HIS A 80 19.52 -2.59 16.72
C HIS A 80 19.16 -2.30 15.25
N GLY A 81 17.97 -1.78 14.94
CA GLY A 81 17.51 -1.50 13.57
C GLY A 81 18.25 -0.36 12.89
N ALA A 82 18.76 0.63 13.65
CA ALA A 82 19.62 1.70 13.13
C ALA A 82 20.92 1.14 12.50
N LEU A 83 21.42 0.00 12.98
CA LEU A 83 22.59 -0.66 12.41
C LEU A 83 22.31 -1.19 11.00
N THR A 84 21.07 -1.62 10.72
CA THR A 84 20.68 -2.03 9.36
C THR A 84 20.86 -0.88 8.38
N PHE A 85 20.37 0.33 8.69
CA PHE A 85 20.58 1.51 7.86
C PHE A 85 22.08 1.85 7.70
N ILE A 86 22.87 1.79 8.77
CA ILE A 86 24.32 2.08 8.74
C ILE A 86 25.07 1.06 7.88
N ASN A 87 24.67 -0.22 7.93
CA ASN A 87 25.27 -1.32 7.18
C ASN A 87 24.86 -1.34 5.70
N GLU A 88 23.87 -0.56 5.28
CA GLU A 88 23.48 -0.44 3.87
C GLU A 88 24.53 0.33 3.04
N GLY A 89 24.66 -0.07 1.78
CA GLY A 89 25.56 0.59 0.82
C GLY A 89 25.20 2.07 0.60
N SER A 90 26.18 2.87 0.17
CA SER A 90 26.02 4.33 0.00
C SER A 90 24.88 4.71 -0.97
N THR A 91 24.67 3.93 -2.04
CA THR A 91 23.54 4.12 -2.97
C THR A 91 22.20 3.93 -2.27
N LYS A 92 22.05 2.82 -1.53
CA LYS A 92 20.80 2.47 -0.87
C LYS A 92 20.45 3.43 0.27
N ARG A 93 21.47 3.90 1.01
CA ARG A 93 21.30 4.98 2.01
C ARG A 93 20.79 6.28 1.38
N LYS A 94 21.31 6.68 0.20
CA LYS A 94 20.79 7.84 -0.53
C LYS A 94 19.34 7.64 -0.96
N GLU A 95 18.97 6.46 -1.46
CA GLU A 95 17.59 6.15 -1.84
C GLU A 95 16.62 6.22 -0.65
N ILE A 96 17.00 5.69 0.51
CA ILE A 96 16.20 5.74 1.74
C ILE A 96 15.98 7.18 2.19
N ILE A 97 17.04 8.00 2.19
CA ILE A 97 16.96 9.42 2.56
C ILE A 97 16.11 10.20 1.54
N ALA A 98 16.31 9.98 0.24
CA ALA A 98 15.55 10.65 -0.80
C ALA A 98 14.05 10.34 -0.68
N LYS A 99 13.69 9.07 -0.44
CA LYS A 99 12.30 8.68 -0.16
C LYS A 99 11.74 9.34 1.10
N PHE A 100 12.53 9.50 2.15
CA PHE A 100 12.09 10.14 3.39
C PHE A 100 11.88 11.65 3.22
N LEU A 101 12.75 12.31 2.46
CA LEU A 101 12.70 13.75 2.20
C LEU A 101 11.80 14.12 1.02
N ASP A 102 11.21 13.13 0.33
CA ASP A 102 10.44 13.29 -0.91
C ASP A 102 11.20 14.07 -2.00
N LEU A 103 12.51 13.78 -2.14
CA LEU A 103 13.46 14.41 -3.08
C LEU A 103 13.56 13.66 -4.42
#